data_AF-A0A970E1K3-F1
#
_entry.id   AF-A0A970E1K3-F1
#
_cell.length_a   1.000
_cell.length_b   1.000
_cell.length_c   1.000
_cell.angle_alpha   90.00
_cell.angle_beta   90.00
_cell.angle_gamma   90.00
#
_symmetry.space_group_name_H-M   'P 1'
#
loop_
_entity.id
_entity.type
_entity.pdbx_description
1 polymer ?
#
loop_
_entity_poly.entity_id
_entity_poly.type
_entity_poly.pdbx_seq_one_letter_code
_entity_poly.pdbx_strand_id
1 'polypeptide(L)'
;MERLQTFVWRTHRGVRTRPWTLVINLPHGISWVLVTAAVFLGCGTVFGELLPLGIAYAAALRATGSRESAVLPICAAVLGTVFAVGLPNALPYAAALGLMGLILPNEARMREKKKNWLYAALVAFGVKTIISFLFKPVLGVFLIGVTEAAIGVLAYLVMYALLEGWAEQDIASRETLWLLLALAVTAAVDGRILGISVRLLISLSLIAGAARLGGLPVSALLGSGLALAGLLFGESTDYVVLTVLCATLTGVLSGSSFALIVGPALAVLLSRGGNIDAYAVRLAAASLGSGAAAALIPARFLRHLARIIPGTPLFRMRQASYTERVREIINERMSDQLVVLEELAHALEGCDENLVVAQLNGLADVLRTMSQEFAPGISFTGRLEDQILRAFPEVEFRSITAIQTFDGYEITGYCRRRCSSGRFCSEVAGLCTRLNGSKYTVISRRCTSKQDCCGFKVAPSPRYRLLVQSAHVARGAISGDNGMVFELSKGKMAVILSDGMGVGMRAHNESRVAIRLLQSMITAGYNVEAAI
;
A
#
# COMPACT_ATOMS: atom_id res chain seq x y z
N MET A 1 -17.90 -8.60 -17.98
CA MET A 1 -19.09 -8.15 -18.75
C MET A 1 -20.31 -8.30 -17.86
N GLU A 2 -20.77 -7.22 -17.23
CA GLU A 2 -22.09 -7.21 -16.59
C GLU A 2 -23.03 -6.42 -17.52
N ARG A 3 -23.94 -7.12 -18.20
CA ARG A 3 -25.00 -6.49 -18.99
C ARG A 3 -26.22 -6.38 -18.09
N LEU A 4 -26.55 -5.16 -17.64
CA LEU A 4 -27.87 -4.88 -17.07
C LEU A 4 -28.88 -4.85 -18.23
N GLN A 5 -29.69 -5.90 -18.35
CA GLN A 5 -30.84 -5.90 -19.26
C GLN A 5 -31.98 -5.13 -18.60
N THR A 6 -32.39 -4.01 -19.19
CA THR A 6 -33.58 -3.28 -18.79
C THR A 6 -34.84 -3.89 -19.40
N PHE A 7 -35.88 -3.93 -18.58
CA PHE A 7 -37.21 -4.51 -18.81
C PHE A 7 -37.85 -4.04 -20.13
N VAL A 8 -38.27 -4.98 -20.98
CA VAL A 8 -39.05 -4.70 -22.19
C VAL A 8 -40.53 -4.66 -21.81
N TRP A 9 -41.13 -3.47 -21.83
CA TRP A 9 -42.59 -3.31 -21.65
C TRP A 9 -43.29 -3.67 -22.97
N ARG A 10 -44.14 -4.71 -22.94
CA ARG A 10 -44.85 -5.23 -24.11
C ARG A 10 -46.23 -4.59 -24.18
N THR A 11 -46.43 -3.58 -25.02
CA THR A 11 -47.77 -3.07 -25.34
C THR A 11 -48.34 -3.78 -26.56
N HIS A 12 -49.57 -4.26 -26.42
CA HIS A 12 -50.36 -4.82 -27.51
C HIS A 12 -50.74 -3.72 -28.50
N ARG A 13 -50.51 -3.99 -29.80
CA ARG A 13 -50.92 -3.28 -31.03
C ARG A 13 -49.83 -2.47 -31.75
N GLY A 14 -49.21 -3.12 -32.74
CA GLY A 14 -49.32 -2.67 -34.13
C GLY A 14 -48.49 -1.48 -34.62
N VAL A 15 -47.46 -1.00 -33.92
CA VAL A 15 -46.54 0.02 -34.47
C VAL A 15 -45.08 -0.37 -34.20
N ARG A 16 -44.29 -0.56 -35.26
CA ARG A 16 -42.84 -0.78 -35.21
C ARG A 16 -42.13 0.50 -34.75
N THR A 17 -41.89 0.66 -33.46
CA THR A 17 -40.90 1.62 -32.94
C THR A 17 -39.55 0.91 -32.80
N ARG A 18 -38.50 1.45 -33.43
CA ARG A 18 -37.13 1.00 -33.18
C ARG A 18 -36.79 1.38 -31.73
N PRO A 19 -36.47 0.44 -30.82
CA PRO A 19 -36.05 0.80 -29.49
C PRO A 19 -34.71 1.53 -29.61
N TRP A 20 -34.69 2.80 -29.20
CA TRP A 20 -33.45 3.53 -28.96
C TRP A 20 -32.78 2.88 -27.75
N THR A 21 -31.96 1.86 -28.00
CA THR A 21 -31.04 1.35 -27.00
C THR A 21 -29.92 2.37 -26.88
N LEU A 22 -30.00 3.22 -25.85
CA LEU A 22 -28.89 4.05 -25.43
C LEU A 22 -27.78 3.11 -24.94
N VAL A 23 -26.91 2.67 -25.85
CA VAL A 23 -25.71 1.91 -25.51
C VAL A 23 -24.71 2.91 -24.96
N ILE A 24 -24.78 3.17 -23.66
CA ILE A 24 -23.73 3.88 -22.96
C ILE A 24 -22.52 2.94 -22.95
N ASN A 25 -21.55 3.19 -23.83
CA ASN A 25 -20.25 2.55 -23.75
C ASN A 25 -19.51 3.15 -22.55
N LEU A 26 -19.61 2.50 -21.39
CA LEU A 26 -18.91 2.94 -20.18
C LEU A 26 -17.39 2.68 -20.29
N PRO A 27 -16.54 3.64 -19.87
CA PRO A 27 -15.09 3.47 -19.85
C PRO A 27 -14.66 2.28 -18.97
N HIS A 28 -13.80 1.42 -19.51
CA HIS A 28 -13.23 0.31 -18.74
C HIS A 28 -12.29 0.86 -17.66
N GLY A 29 -12.65 0.68 -16.38
CA GLY A 29 -11.76 1.02 -15.25
C GLY A 29 -12.41 1.78 -14.08
N ILE A 30 -13.67 2.21 -14.19
CA ILE A 30 -14.35 2.94 -13.10
C ILE A 30 -14.91 1.94 -12.08
N SER A 31 -14.47 2.05 -10.82
CA SER A 31 -15.07 1.32 -9.71
C SER A 31 -16.36 2.02 -9.28
N TRP A 32 -17.51 1.35 -9.36
CA TRP A 32 -18.80 1.89 -8.89
C TRP A 32 -18.76 2.36 -7.43
N VAL A 33 -17.87 1.79 -6.61
CA VAL A 33 -17.64 2.19 -5.22
C VAL A 33 -17.16 3.64 -5.12
N LEU A 34 -16.35 4.12 -6.07
CA LEU A 34 -15.92 5.52 -6.11
C LEU A 34 -17.09 6.45 -6.42
N VAL A 35 -17.95 6.05 -7.36
CA VAL A 35 -19.13 6.84 -7.76
C VAL A 35 -20.11 6.95 -6.60
N THR A 36 -20.41 5.84 -5.91
CA THR A 36 -21.32 5.84 -4.76
C THR A 36 -20.74 6.62 -3.58
N ALA A 37 -19.45 6.46 -3.28
CA ALA A 37 -18.78 7.25 -2.26
C ALA A 37 -18.83 8.76 -2.59
N ALA A 38 -18.68 9.13 -3.86
CA ALA A 38 -18.78 10.52 -4.29
C ALA A 38 -20.15 11.15 -4.04
N VAL A 39 -21.25 10.41 -4.28
CA VAL A 39 -22.61 10.89 -3.95
C VAL A 39 -22.72 11.17 -2.45
N PHE A 40 -22.33 10.21 -1.61
CA PHE A 40 -22.42 10.37 -0.15
C PHE A 40 -21.53 11.50 0.36
N LEU A 41 -20.28 11.61 -0.11
CA LEU A 41 -19.40 12.71 0.29
C LEU A 41 -19.89 14.07 -0.24
N GLY A 42 -20.57 14.10 -1.39
CA GLY A 42 -21.26 15.30 -1.87
C GLY A 42 -22.47 15.70 -1.00
N CYS A 43 -23.12 14.74 -0.35
CA CYS A 43 -24.22 14.99 0.58
C CYS A 43 -23.79 15.32 2.02
N GLY A 44 -22.56 14.98 2.42
CA GLY A 44 -22.12 15.05 3.82
C GLY A 44 -21.95 16.49 4.31
N THR A 45 -22.90 16.97 5.11
CA THR A 45 -22.90 18.32 5.70
C THR A 45 -22.09 18.37 6.98
N VAL A 46 -21.17 19.34 7.07
CA VAL A 46 -20.42 19.68 8.27
C VAL A 46 -21.05 20.93 8.90
N PHE A 47 -21.27 20.92 10.21
CA PHE A 47 -22.03 21.94 10.95
C PHE A 47 -23.42 22.22 10.36
N GLY A 48 -24.04 21.23 9.72
CA GLY A 48 -25.37 21.32 9.12
C GLY A 48 -25.46 22.07 7.78
N GLU A 49 -24.51 22.97 7.48
CA GLU A 49 -24.61 23.85 6.29
C GLU A 49 -23.41 23.74 5.33
N LEU A 50 -22.25 23.29 5.79
CA LEU A 50 -21.01 23.33 5.02
C LEU A 50 -20.81 22.03 4.24
N LEU A 51 -20.41 22.12 2.97
CA LEU A 51 -20.14 20.94 2.11
C LEU A 51 -18.68 20.85 1.62
N PRO A 52 -17.69 20.73 2.52
CA PRO A 52 -16.28 20.67 2.12
C PRO A 52 -15.85 19.32 1.53
N LEU A 53 -16.58 18.24 1.85
CA LEU A 53 -16.18 16.86 1.55
C LEU A 53 -16.18 16.53 0.06
N GLY A 54 -17.15 17.02 -0.71
CA GLY A 54 -17.24 16.77 -2.15
C GLY A 54 -16.05 17.36 -2.93
N ILE A 55 -15.68 18.60 -2.63
CA ILE A 55 -14.51 19.28 -3.25
C ILE A 55 -13.23 18.57 -2.81
N ALA A 56 -13.05 18.27 -1.52
CA ALA A 56 -11.88 17.55 -1.04
C ALA A 56 -11.71 16.17 -1.71
N TYR A 57 -12.80 15.42 -1.87
CA TYR A 57 -12.79 14.12 -2.53
C TYR A 57 -12.41 14.21 -4.01
N ALA A 58 -13.00 15.17 -4.75
CA ALA A 58 -12.69 15.35 -6.16
C ALA A 58 -11.21 15.72 -6.40
N ALA A 59 -10.61 16.50 -5.50
CA ALA A 59 -9.19 16.84 -5.55
C ALA A 59 -8.32 15.59 -5.27
N ALA A 60 -8.66 14.82 -4.25
CA ALA A 60 -7.94 13.59 -3.91
C ALA A 60 -8.01 12.54 -5.03
N LEU A 61 -9.16 12.40 -5.69
CA LEU A 61 -9.36 11.50 -6.81
C LEU A 61 -8.52 11.92 -8.03
N ARG A 62 -8.41 13.23 -8.27
CA ARG A 62 -7.58 13.76 -9.36
C ARG A 62 -6.09 13.69 -9.09
N ALA A 63 -5.68 13.67 -7.83
CA ALA A 63 -4.30 13.45 -7.44
C ALA A 63 -3.83 12.02 -7.69
N THR A 64 -4.76 11.06 -7.66
CA THR A 64 -4.50 9.62 -7.65
C THR A 64 -4.83 8.93 -8.98
N GLY A 65 -5.87 9.37 -9.69
CA GLY A 65 -6.41 8.72 -10.89
C GLY A 65 -6.16 9.45 -12.21
N SER A 66 -6.45 8.74 -13.30
CA SER A 66 -6.50 9.33 -14.65
C SER A 66 -7.76 10.18 -14.83
N ARG A 67 -7.70 11.17 -15.72
CA ARG A 67 -8.81 12.11 -15.98
C ARG A 67 -10.14 11.41 -16.25
N GLU A 68 -10.13 10.36 -17.08
CA GLU A 68 -11.34 9.63 -17.50
C GLU A 68 -12.03 8.91 -16.33
N SER A 69 -11.24 8.40 -15.39
CA SER A 69 -11.77 7.73 -14.19
C SER A 69 -12.42 8.70 -13.20
N ALA A 70 -12.04 9.99 -13.25
CA ALA A 70 -12.49 11.00 -12.30
C ALA A 70 -13.74 11.78 -12.74
N VAL A 71 -14.09 11.80 -14.04
CA VAL A 71 -15.25 12.57 -14.53
C VAL A 71 -16.56 12.05 -13.91
N LEU A 72 -16.79 10.73 -13.92
CA LEU A 72 -18.04 10.16 -13.44
C LEU A 72 -18.25 10.36 -11.92
N PRO A 73 -17.25 10.13 -11.03
CA PRO A 73 -17.39 10.44 -9.61
C PRO A 73 -17.57 11.94 -9.33
N ILE A 74 -16.95 12.84 -10.10
CA ILE A 74 -17.17 14.29 -9.93
C ILE A 74 -18.63 14.66 -10.25
N CYS A 75 -19.20 14.13 -11.33
CA CYS A 75 -20.62 14.33 -11.65
C CYS A 75 -21.53 13.78 -10.53
N ALA A 76 -21.17 12.63 -9.94
CA ALA A 76 -21.88 12.05 -8.82
C ALA A 76 -21.77 12.88 -7.53
N ALA A 77 -20.62 13.51 -7.27
CA ALA A 77 -20.47 14.47 -6.17
C ALA A 77 -21.36 15.70 -6.35
N VAL A 78 -21.45 16.24 -7.59
CA VAL A 78 -22.38 17.33 -7.90
C VAL A 78 -23.82 16.90 -7.63
N LEU A 79 -24.22 15.72 -8.09
CA LEU A 79 -25.54 15.16 -7.81
C LEU A 79 -25.82 15.10 -6.30
N GLY A 80 -24.85 14.64 -5.50
CA GLY A 80 -24.95 14.64 -4.03
C GLY A 80 -25.14 16.04 -3.43
N THR A 81 -24.37 17.04 -3.88
CA THR A 81 -24.53 18.43 -3.39
C THR A 81 -25.90 19.02 -3.72
N VAL A 82 -26.47 18.66 -4.89
CA VAL A 82 -27.82 19.08 -5.29
C VAL A 82 -28.88 18.46 -4.37
N PHE A 83 -28.72 17.19 -3.99
CA PHE A 83 -29.62 16.54 -3.04
C PHE A 83 -29.58 17.17 -1.64
N ALA A 84 -28.41 17.64 -1.18
CA ALA A 84 -28.27 18.20 0.16
C ALA A 84 -28.83 19.62 0.30
N VAL A 85 -28.55 20.53 -0.65
CA VAL A 85 -28.85 21.98 -0.48
C VAL A 85 -29.80 22.53 -1.55
N GLY A 86 -30.22 21.68 -2.49
CA GLY A 86 -31.06 22.06 -3.62
C GLY A 86 -30.29 22.77 -4.74
N LEU A 87 -30.95 22.90 -5.91
CA LEU A 87 -30.34 23.43 -7.14
C LEU A 87 -29.67 24.82 -7.01
N PRO A 88 -30.30 25.86 -6.40
CA PRO A 88 -29.74 27.20 -6.44
C PRO A 88 -28.49 27.35 -5.59
N ASN A 89 -28.45 26.69 -4.43
CA ASN A 89 -27.30 26.73 -3.52
C ASN A 89 -26.19 25.76 -3.93
N ALA A 90 -26.48 24.76 -4.77
CA ALA A 90 -25.50 23.81 -5.29
C ALA A 90 -24.64 24.40 -6.42
N LEU A 91 -25.10 25.43 -7.14
CA LEU A 91 -24.37 26.09 -8.23
C LEU A 91 -22.90 26.46 -7.91
N PRO A 92 -22.58 27.14 -6.80
CA PRO A 92 -21.19 27.49 -6.48
C PRO A 92 -20.31 26.25 -6.25
N TYR A 93 -20.86 25.18 -5.66
CA TYR A 93 -20.14 23.91 -5.48
C TYR A 93 -19.96 23.17 -6.80
N ALA A 94 -20.99 23.15 -7.66
CA ALA A 94 -20.95 22.56 -8.99
C ALA A 94 -19.92 23.26 -9.89
N ALA A 95 -19.81 24.59 -9.80
CA ALA A 95 -18.79 25.36 -10.52
C ALA A 95 -17.37 25.00 -10.06
N ALA A 96 -17.14 24.90 -8.75
CA ALA A 96 -15.84 24.50 -8.19
C ALA A 96 -15.46 23.06 -8.58
N LEU A 97 -16.40 22.12 -8.51
CA LEU A 97 -16.21 20.73 -8.94
C LEU A 97 -15.98 20.62 -10.46
N GLY A 98 -16.71 21.41 -11.26
CA GLY A 98 -16.54 21.51 -12.71
C GLY A 98 -15.16 22.04 -13.10
N LEU A 99 -14.67 23.06 -12.39
CA LEU A 99 -13.31 23.59 -12.56
C LEU A 99 -12.26 22.49 -12.34
N MET A 100 -12.40 21.69 -11.28
CA MET A 100 -11.51 20.56 -11.03
C MET A 100 -11.63 19.44 -12.08
N GLY A 101 -12.81 19.30 -12.69
CA GLY A 101 -13.03 18.44 -13.85
C GLY A 101 -12.27 18.89 -15.12
N LEU A 102 -12.12 20.20 -15.30
CA LEU A 102 -11.53 20.82 -16.50
C LEU A 102 -10.01 21.03 -16.41
N ILE A 103 -9.45 21.17 -15.21
CA ILE A 103 -8.00 21.31 -15.02
C ILE A 103 -7.28 20.10 -15.61
N LEU A 104 -6.48 20.35 -16.66
CA LEU A 104 -5.53 19.42 -17.27
C LEU A 104 -4.13 19.72 -16.71
N PRO A 105 -3.66 19.02 -15.66
CA PRO A 105 -2.25 19.10 -15.33
C PRO A 105 -1.44 18.43 -16.45
N ASN A 106 -0.32 19.04 -16.81
CA ASN A 106 0.64 18.43 -17.73
C ASN A 106 1.35 17.28 -16.98
N GLU A 107 1.00 16.03 -17.28
CA GLU A 107 1.45 14.84 -16.54
C GLU A 107 2.98 14.70 -16.48
N ALA A 108 3.70 15.24 -17.48
CA ALA A 108 5.15 15.17 -17.60
C ALA A 108 5.93 16.01 -16.58
N ARG A 109 5.30 16.94 -15.84
CA ARG A 109 6.02 17.92 -14.96
C ARG A 109 5.71 17.76 -13.46
N MET A 110 4.87 16.81 -13.06
CA MET A 110 4.33 16.73 -11.69
C MET A 110 5.17 15.80 -10.81
N ARG A 111 6.31 16.29 -10.31
CA ARG A 111 7.19 15.56 -9.35
C ARG A 111 6.53 15.34 -7.97
N GLU A 112 5.54 16.16 -7.60
CA GLU A 112 4.80 16.05 -6.33
C GLU A 112 3.27 16.19 -6.53
N LYS A 113 2.61 15.12 -7.00
CA LYS A 113 1.16 15.11 -7.27
C LYS A 113 0.30 15.52 -6.06
N LYS A 114 0.67 15.10 -4.84
CA LYS A 114 -0.03 15.40 -3.58
C LYS A 114 -0.15 16.90 -3.28
N LYS A 115 0.93 17.67 -3.46
CA LYS A 115 0.93 19.11 -3.13
C LYS A 115 0.19 19.92 -4.17
N ASN A 116 0.35 19.58 -5.45
CA ASN A 116 -0.25 20.35 -6.54
C ASN A 116 -1.78 20.27 -6.54
N TRP A 117 -2.34 19.09 -6.24
CA TRP A 117 -3.78 18.94 -6.12
C TRP A 117 -4.37 19.49 -4.82
N LEU A 118 -3.56 19.59 -3.76
CA LEU A 118 -3.93 20.36 -2.57
C LEU A 118 -4.10 21.86 -2.91
N TYR A 119 -3.18 22.45 -3.68
CA TYR A 119 -3.32 23.82 -4.15
C TYR A 119 -4.53 24.00 -5.07
N ALA A 120 -4.80 23.04 -5.96
CA ALA A 120 -5.99 23.06 -6.80
C ALA A 120 -7.30 23.02 -5.96
N ALA A 121 -7.33 22.25 -4.87
CA ALA A 121 -8.47 22.24 -3.94
C ALA A 121 -8.68 23.60 -3.27
N LEU A 122 -7.61 24.25 -2.80
CA LEU A 122 -7.67 25.58 -2.21
C LEU A 122 -8.19 26.63 -3.19
N VAL A 123 -7.74 26.58 -4.45
CA VAL A 123 -8.25 27.44 -5.52
C VAL A 123 -9.73 27.16 -5.77
N ALA A 124 -10.16 25.90 -5.80
CA ALA A 124 -11.57 25.55 -5.98
C ALA A 124 -12.47 26.08 -4.83
N PHE A 125 -12.00 26.02 -3.57
CA PHE A 125 -12.67 26.67 -2.45
C PHE A 125 -12.72 28.20 -2.63
N GLY A 126 -11.64 28.84 -3.08
CA GLY A 126 -11.64 30.27 -3.38
C GLY A 126 -12.62 30.67 -4.49
N VAL A 127 -12.71 29.88 -5.55
CA VAL A 127 -13.70 30.11 -6.63
C VAL A 127 -15.12 29.95 -6.10
N LYS A 128 -15.38 28.91 -5.29
CA LYS A 128 -16.67 28.69 -4.64
C LYS A 128 -17.09 29.90 -3.82
N THR A 129 -16.18 30.44 -3.01
CA THR A 129 -16.50 31.56 -2.10
C THR A 129 -16.77 32.85 -2.85
N ILE A 130 -16.02 33.14 -3.91
CA ILE A 130 -16.25 34.28 -4.80
C ILE A 130 -17.63 34.17 -5.47
N ILE A 131 -17.98 33.00 -6.00
CA ILE A 131 -19.29 32.78 -6.62
C ILE A 131 -20.41 32.91 -5.59
N SER A 132 -20.26 32.31 -4.40
CA SER A 132 -21.24 32.45 -3.31
C SER A 132 -21.41 33.92 -2.87
N PHE A 133 -20.33 34.70 -2.85
CA PHE A 133 -20.39 36.13 -2.53
C PHE A 133 -21.14 36.94 -3.59
N LEU A 134 -21.00 36.56 -4.87
CA LEU A 134 -21.73 37.21 -5.97
C LEU A 134 -23.26 37.02 -5.84
N PHE A 135 -23.71 35.84 -5.40
CA PHE A 135 -25.13 35.57 -5.15
C PHE A 135 -25.64 36.17 -3.83
N LYS A 136 -24.79 36.23 -2.80
CA LYS A 136 -25.13 36.76 -1.47
C LYS A 136 -23.97 37.64 -0.97
N PRO A 137 -24.00 38.96 -1.20
CA PRO A 137 -22.88 39.85 -0.88
C PRO A 137 -22.85 40.18 0.62
N VAL A 138 -22.53 39.17 1.44
CA VAL A 138 -22.44 39.27 2.89
C VAL A 138 -21.02 38.88 3.32
N LEU A 139 -20.37 39.67 4.17
CA LEU A 139 -19.01 39.41 4.65
C LEU A 139 -18.86 38.03 5.31
N GLY A 140 -19.93 37.52 5.94
CA GLY A 140 -19.96 36.18 6.53
C GLY A 140 -19.67 35.04 5.54
N VAL A 141 -19.90 35.23 4.23
CA VAL A 141 -19.60 34.23 3.20
C VAL A 141 -18.09 33.98 3.09
N PHE A 142 -17.25 35.00 3.31
CA PHE A 142 -15.79 34.80 3.35
C PHE A 142 -15.36 33.98 4.55
N LEU A 143 -15.95 34.23 5.73
CA LEU A 143 -15.66 33.47 6.95
C LEU A 143 -16.03 31.98 6.77
N ILE A 144 -17.23 31.72 6.25
CA ILE A 144 -17.71 30.38 5.87
C ILE A 144 -16.76 29.72 4.86
N GLY A 145 -16.27 30.50 3.91
CA GLY A 145 -15.29 30.06 2.94
C GLY A 145 -13.98 29.57 3.54
N VAL A 146 -13.44 30.32 4.50
CA VAL A 146 -12.21 29.98 5.21
C VAL A 146 -12.40 28.72 6.06
N THR A 147 -13.52 28.59 6.77
CA THR A 147 -13.80 27.41 7.59
C THR A 147 -14.00 26.16 6.73
N GLU A 148 -14.72 26.27 5.61
CA GLU A 148 -14.84 25.17 4.64
C GLU A 148 -13.50 24.76 4.04
N ALA A 149 -12.65 25.71 3.67
CA ALA A 149 -11.33 25.42 3.14
C ALA A 149 -10.47 24.68 4.18
N ALA A 150 -10.48 25.12 5.44
CA ALA A 150 -9.74 24.48 6.53
C ALA A 150 -10.19 23.02 6.75
N ILE A 151 -11.50 22.78 6.83
CA ILE A 151 -12.07 21.43 6.98
C ILE A 151 -11.81 20.60 5.72
N GLY A 152 -11.91 21.21 4.54
CA GLY A 152 -11.64 20.59 3.25
C GLY A 152 -10.20 20.11 3.09
N VAL A 153 -9.22 20.86 3.62
CA VAL A 153 -7.81 20.42 3.65
C VAL A 153 -7.64 19.17 4.50
N LEU A 154 -8.23 19.13 5.70
CA LEU A 154 -8.19 17.94 6.56
C LEU A 154 -8.86 16.74 5.89
N ALA A 155 -10.03 16.96 5.29
CA ALA A 155 -10.73 15.92 4.54
C ALA A 155 -9.90 15.43 3.34
N TYR A 156 -9.26 16.33 2.60
CA TYR A 156 -8.39 15.96 1.48
C TYR A 156 -7.24 15.06 1.93
N LEU A 157 -6.58 15.35 3.05
CA LEU A 157 -5.48 14.53 3.55
C LEU A 157 -5.92 13.10 3.88
N VAL A 158 -7.09 12.95 4.52
CA VAL A 158 -7.66 11.63 4.84
C VAL A 158 -8.07 10.88 3.56
N MET A 159 -8.79 11.55 2.66
CA MET A 159 -9.25 10.92 1.41
C MET A 159 -8.09 10.58 0.48
N TYR A 160 -7.08 11.44 0.37
CA TYR A 160 -5.86 11.18 -0.40
C TYR A 160 -5.14 9.95 0.14
N ALA A 161 -4.95 9.82 1.45
CA ALA A 161 -4.30 8.64 2.04
C ALA A 161 -5.07 7.33 1.73
N LEU A 162 -6.41 7.38 1.69
CA LEU A 162 -7.24 6.21 1.35
C LEU A 162 -7.22 5.87 -0.14
N LEU A 163 -7.12 6.88 -1.01
CA LEU A 163 -7.12 6.75 -2.48
C LEU A 163 -5.71 6.54 -3.07
N GLU A 164 -4.64 6.94 -2.37
CA GLU A 164 -3.25 6.73 -2.80
C GLU A 164 -2.94 5.25 -2.97
N GLY A 165 -3.47 4.40 -2.08
CA GLY A 165 -3.43 2.94 -2.24
C GLY A 165 -4.15 2.43 -3.50
N TRP A 166 -5.10 3.17 -4.06
CA TRP A 166 -5.70 2.85 -5.36
C TRP A 166 -4.83 3.31 -6.54
N ALA A 167 -4.14 4.44 -6.44
CA ALA A 167 -3.26 4.98 -7.48
C ALA A 167 -2.03 4.10 -7.75
N GLU A 168 -1.43 3.57 -6.70
CA GLU A 168 -0.22 2.75 -6.82
C GLU A 168 -0.49 1.34 -7.38
N GLN A 169 -1.73 1.05 -7.78
CA GLN A 169 -2.25 -0.31 -7.99
C GLN A 169 -1.90 -1.20 -6.80
N ASP A 170 -1.84 -0.57 -5.63
CA ASP A 170 -1.53 -1.28 -4.43
C ASP A 170 -2.70 -2.20 -4.16
N ILE A 171 -2.32 -3.37 -3.70
CA ILE A 171 -3.12 -4.53 -3.97
C ILE A 171 -4.39 -4.33 -3.18
N ALA A 172 -4.32 -3.97 -1.91
CA ALA A 172 -5.44 -3.64 -1.04
C ALA A 172 -6.39 -2.47 -1.43
N SER A 173 -6.24 -1.88 -2.62
CA SER A 173 -7.13 -0.84 -3.15
C SER A 173 -8.62 -1.17 -3.04
N ARG A 174 -9.05 -2.42 -3.21
CA ARG A 174 -10.47 -2.79 -3.04
C ARG A 174 -10.94 -2.59 -1.60
N GLU A 175 -10.13 -2.97 -0.63
CA GLU A 175 -10.48 -2.91 0.77
C GLU A 175 -10.48 -1.48 1.32
N THR A 176 -9.52 -0.65 0.90
CA THR A 176 -9.51 0.78 1.26
C THR A 176 -10.69 1.53 0.64
N LEU A 177 -11.16 1.15 -0.55
CA LEU A 177 -12.36 1.72 -1.17
C LEU A 177 -13.65 1.39 -0.40
N TRP A 178 -13.79 0.18 0.15
CA TRP A 178 -14.93 -0.15 1.00
C TRP A 178 -14.90 0.60 2.34
N LEU A 179 -13.71 0.79 2.92
CA LEU A 179 -13.53 1.62 4.11
C LEU A 179 -13.91 3.09 3.83
N LEU A 180 -13.46 3.62 2.69
CA LEU A 180 -13.84 4.95 2.20
C LEU A 180 -15.36 5.08 2.05
N LEU A 181 -16.01 4.11 1.41
CA LEU A 181 -17.47 4.11 1.26
C LEU A 181 -18.16 4.10 2.63
N ALA A 182 -17.69 3.29 3.58
CA ALA A 182 -18.28 3.24 4.91
C ALA A 182 -18.16 4.58 5.66
N LEU A 183 -17.00 5.25 5.57
CA LEU A 183 -16.80 6.60 6.11
C LEU A 183 -17.68 7.65 5.39
N ALA A 184 -17.81 7.54 4.07
CA ALA A 184 -18.70 8.41 3.30
C ALA A 184 -20.16 8.27 3.73
N VAL A 185 -20.63 7.04 3.93
CA VAL A 185 -21.99 6.77 4.41
C VAL A 185 -22.18 7.33 5.83
N THR A 186 -21.20 7.22 6.74
CA THR A 186 -21.31 7.85 8.07
C THR A 186 -21.45 9.37 8.02
N ALA A 187 -20.77 10.02 7.08
CA ALA A 187 -20.84 11.48 6.93
C ALA A 187 -22.18 11.93 6.32
N ALA A 188 -22.74 11.15 5.39
CA ALA A 188 -23.92 11.52 4.62
C ALA A 188 -25.25 11.21 5.31
N VAL A 189 -25.30 10.13 6.11
CA VAL A 189 -26.55 9.70 6.74
C VAL A 189 -26.84 10.58 7.94
N ASP A 190 -27.87 11.42 7.79
CA ASP A 190 -28.50 12.14 8.88
C ASP A 190 -29.96 11.65 9.01
N GLY A 191 -30.29 11.07 10.17
CA GLY A 191 -31.57 10.43 10.36
C GLY A 191 -31.70 9.69 11.69
N ARG A 192 -32.91 9.69 12.23
CA ARG A 192 -33.28 8.98 13.46
C ARG A 192 -34.34 7.93 13.16
N ILE A 193 -34.03 6.66 13.43
CA ILE A 193 -34.99 5.55 13.35
C ILE A 193 -35.40 5.21 14.79
N LEU A 194 -36.70 5.26 15.08
CA LEU A 194 -37.24 4.98 16.43
C LEU A 194 -36.59 5.83 17.54
N GLY A 195 -36.16 7.05 17.20
CA GLY A 195 -35.47 7.97 18.12
C GLY A 195 -33.95 7.77 18.23
N ILE A 196 -33.38 6.75 17.58
CA ILE A 196 -31.96 6.41 17.61
C ILE A 196 -31.26 6.95 16.36
N SER A 197 -30.12 7.62 16.52
CA SER A 197 -29.36 8.12 15.38
C SER A 197 -28.74 6.96 14.58
N VAL A 198 -29.04 6.93 13.27
CA VAL A 198 -28.52 5.89 12.37
C VAL A 198 -27.00 6.02 12.24
N ARG A 199 -26.49 7.25 12.23
CA ARG A 199 -25.05 7.56 12.24
C ARG A 199 -24.33 6.88 13.41
N LEU A 200 -24.92 6.92 14.61
CA LEU A 200 -24.36 6.26 15.79
C LEU A 200 -24.29 4.75 15.57
N LEU A 201 -25.35 4.11 15.09
CA LEU A 201 -25.34 2.66 14.86
C LEU A 201 -24.28 2.22 13.83
N ILE A 202 -24.08 3.00 12.77
CA ILE A 202 -23.03 2.74 11.79
C ILE A 202 -21.65 2.94 12.43
N SER A 203 -21.45 4.03 13.19
CA SER A 203 -20.19 4.29 13.88
C SER A 203 -19.81 3.17 14.87
N LEU A 204 -20.77 2.65 15.64
CA LEU A 204 -20.56 1.54 16.57
C LEU A 204 -20.20 0.25 15.81
N SER A 205 -20.81 -0.02 14.65
CA SER A 205 -20.48 -1.18 13.84
C SER A 205 -19.05 -1.10 13.26
N LEU A 206 -18.61 0.09 12.86
CA LEU A 206 -17.24 0.34 12.39
C LEU A 206 -16.22 0.17 13.52
N ILE A 207 -16.53 0.69 14.71
CA ILE A 207 -15.70 0.55 15.91
C ILE A 207 -15.55 -0.92 16.31
N ALA A 208 -16.64 -1.69 16.30
CA ALA A 208 -16.59 -3.14 16.56
C ALA A 208 -15.78 -3.88 15.49
N GLY A 209 -15.92 -3.51 14.21
CA GLY A 209 -15.06 -4.02 13.13
C GLY A 209 -13.58 -3.73 13.35
N ALA A 210 -13.24 -2.51 13.80
CA ALA A 210 -11.88 -2.10 14.15
C ALA A 210 -11.31 -2.85 15.35
N ALA A 211 -12.13 -3.13 16.37
CA ALA A 211 -11.73 -3.96 17.50
C ALA A 211 -11.39 -5.39 17.04
N ARG A 212 -12.14 -5.95 16.08
CA ARG A 212 -11.81 -7.26 15.48
C ARG A 212 -10.53 -7.25 14.64
N LEU A 213 -10.16 -6.09 14.07
CA LEU A 213 -8.94 -5.92 13.25
C LEU A 213 -7.65 -5.89 14.07
N GLY A 214 -7.64 -5.10 15.14
CA GLY A 214 -6.41 -4.79 15.87
C GLY A 214 -6.58 -4.62 17.38
N GLY A 215 -7.74 -4.94 17.93
CA GLY A 215 -8.08 -4.73 19.34
C GLY A 215 -8.11 -3.26 19.72
N LEU A 216 -7.75 -2.98 20.97
CA LEU A 216 -7.76 -1.65 21.57
C LEU A 216 -7.08 -0.52 20.76
N PRO A 217 -5.84 -0.66 20.24
CA PRO A 217 -5.17 0.48 19.60
C PRO A 217 -5.91 0.96 18.35
N VAL A 218 -6.47 0.04 17.56
CA VAL A 218 -7.17 0.39 16.32
C VAL A 218 -8.60 0.87 16.61
N SER A 219 -9.31 0.24 17.55
CA SER A 219 -10.65 0.68 17.92
C SER A 219 -10.64 2.05 18.59
N ALA A 220 -9.68 2.33 19.48
CA ALA A 220 -9.57 3.62 20.14
C ALA A 220 -9.26 4.74 19.14
N LEU A 221 -8.36 4.51 18.19
CA LEU A 221 -8.02 5.48 17.15
C LEU A 221 -9.22 5.77 16.23
N LEU A 222 -9.92 4.74 15.77
CA LEU A 222 -11.11 4.93 14.93
C LEU A 222 -12.26 5.58 15.72
N GLY A 223 -12.48 5.15 16.97
CA GLY A 223 -13.54 5.67 17.83
C GLY A 223 -13.38 7.14 18.18
N SER A 224 -12.17 7.56 18.57
CA SER A 224 -11.86 8.97 18.82
C SER A 224 -11.96 9.83 17.56
N GLY A 225 -11.53 9.30 16.40
CA GLY A 225 -11.71 9.97 15.11
C GLY A 225 -13.20 10.13 14.73
N LEU A 226 -14.00 9.09 14.89
CA LEU A 226 -15.46 9.13 14.62
C LEU A 226 -16.20 10.00 15.63
N ALA A 227 -15.73 10.07 16.89
CA ALA A 227 -16.26 10.96 17.92
C ALA A 227 -16.05 12.43 17.54
N LEU A 228 -14.83 12.80 17.12
CA LEU A 228 -14.52 14.14 16.64
C LEU A 228 -15.29 14.47 15.35
N ALA A 229 -15.39 13.53 14.42
CA ALA A 229 -16.19 13.69 13.21
C ALA A 229 -17.68 13.89 13.53
N GLY A 230 -18.22 13.18 14.52
CA GLY A 230 -19.59 13.38 14.99
C GLY A 230 -19.87 14.80 15.47
N LEU A 231 -18.94 15.40 16.24
CA LEU A 231 -19.03 16.81 16.65
C LEU A 231 -19.06 17.75 15.45
N LEU A 232 -18.19 17.50 14.46
CA LEU A 232 -18.18 18.27 13.22
C LEU A 232 -19.49 18.12 12.43
N PHE A 233 -20.15 16.96 12.49
CA PHE A 233 -21.44 16.73 11.85
C PHE A 233 -22.65 17.17 12.70
N GLY A 234 -22.44 17.86 13.82
CA GLY A 234 -23.52 18.43 14.65
C GLY A 234 -24.20 17.42 15.59
N GLU A 235 -23.58 16.28 15.89
CA GLU A 235 -24.10 15.33 16.89
C GLU A 235 -23.93 15.84 18.33
N SER A 236 -24.74 15.29 19.24
CA SER A 236 -24.68 15.65 20.66
C SER A 236 -23.42 15.15 21.36
N THR A 237 -23.10 15.72 22.52
CA THR A 237 -22.01 15.23 23.39
C THR A 237 -22.19 13.76 23.79
N ASP A 238 -23.44 13.30 23.89
CA ASP A 238 -23.75 11.89 24.19
C ASP A 238 -23.20 10.95 23.11
N TYR A 239 -23.25 11.35 21.84
CA TYR A 239 -22.66 10.59 20.73
C TYR A 239 -21.15 10.40 20.92
N VAL A 240 -20.45 11.46 21.31
CA VAL A 240 -19.00 11.46 21.53
C VAL A 240 -18.63 10.52 22.68
N VAL A 241 -19.34 10.63 23.80
CA VAL A 241 -19.11 9.76 24.96
C VAL A 241 -19.36 8.30 24.61
N LEU A 242 -20.48 8.00 23.93
CA LEU A 242 -20.83 6.64 23.52
C LEU A 242 -19.83 6.02 22.56
N THR A 243 -19.36 6.76 21.56
CA THR A 243 -18.41 6.25 20.56
C THR A 243 -17.04 5.97 21.18
N VAL A 244 -16.52 6.87 22.02
CA VAL A 244 -15.25 6.67 22.72
C VAL A 244 -15.35 5.50 23.70
N LEU A 245 -16.43 5.41 24.48
CA LEU A 245 -16.61 4.37 25.49
C LEU A 245 -16.87 2.99 24.84
N CYS A 246 -17.57 2.95 23.71
CA CYS A 246 -17.67 1.73 22.88
C CYS A 246 -16.30 1.30 22.35
N ALA A 247 -15.49 2.25 21.88
CA ALA A 247 -14.17 1.95 21.32
C ALA A 247 -13.19 1.37 22.33
N THR A 248 -13.19 1.87 23.55
CA THR A 248 -12.36 1.35 24.63
C THR A 248 -12.86 -0.01 25.11
N LEU A 249 -14.14 -0.17 25.43
CA LEU A 249 -14.69 -1.43 25.95
C LEU A 249 -14.62 -2.57 24.93
N THR A 250 -15.08 -2.33 23.71
CA THR A 250 -15.04 -3.34 22.65
C THR A 250 -13.59 -3.68 22.27
N GLY A 251 -12.69 -2.68 22.35
CA GLY A 251 -11.26 -2.85 22.11
C GLY A 251 -10.54 -3.70 23.16
N VAL A 252 -10.80 -3.47 24.45
CA VAL A 252 -10.22 -4.26 25.55
C VAL A 252 -10.72 -5.69 25.52
N LEU A 253 -12.01 -5.89 25.22
CA LEU A 253 -12.65 -7.20 25.24
C LEU A 253 -12.47 -8.00 23.93
N SER A 254 -11.73 -7.47 22.95
CA SER A 254 -11.62 -8.03 21.59
C SER A 254 -11.10 -9.46 21.48
N GLY A 255 -10.62 -10.06 22.58
CA GLY A 255 -10.17 -11.46 22.63
C GLY A 255 -11.30 -12.50 22.48
N SER A 256 -12.57 -12.13 22.65
CA SER A 256 -13.71 -13.03 22.50
C SER A 256 -14.69 -12.56 21.40
N SER A 257 -15.33 -13.49 20.69
CA SER A 257 -16.34 -13.16 19.67
C SER A 257 -17.58 -12.47 20.28
N PHE A 258 -17.92 -12.81 21.53
CA PHE A 258 -19.05 -12.21 22.24
C PHE A 258 -18.82 -10.73 22.58
N ALA A 259 -17.57 -10.32 22.80
CA ALA A 259 -17.24 -8.95 23.11
C ALA A 259 -17.60 -7.95 22.00
N LEU A 260 -17.60 -8.38 20.74
CA LEU A 260 -17.99 -7.55 19.61
C LEU A 260 -19.46 -7.13 19.68
N ILE A 261 -20.31 -8.00 20.24
CA ILE A 261 -21.74 -7.78 20.39
C ILE A 261 -22.04 -7.07 21.71
N VAL A 262 -21.42 -7.55 22.79
CA VAL A 262 -21.67 -7.04 24.15
C VAL A 262 -21.03 -5.66 24.39
N GLY A 263 -19.89 -5.37 23.77
CA GLY A 263 -19.14 -4.11 23.97
C GLY A 263 -19.97 -2.85 23.69
N PRO A 264 -20.62 -2.73 22.50
CA PRO A 264 -21.49 -1.59 22.20
C PRO A 264 -22.70 -1.47 23.14
N ALA A 265 -23.26 -2.59 23.60
CA ALA A 265 -24.39 -2.57 24.55
C ALA A 265 -23.95 -2.14 25.95
N LEU A 266 -22.82 -2.67 26.42
CA LEU A 266 -22.22 -2.28 27.69
C LEU A 266 -21.83 -0.80 27.70
N ALA A 267 -21.37 -0.28 26.56
CA ALA A 267 -21.03 1.13 26.44
C ALA A 267 -22.24 2.05 26.63
N VAL A 268 -23.38 1.67 26.06
CA VAL A 268 -24.64 2.40 26.26
C VAL A 268 -25.05 2.39 27.73
N LEU A 269 -24.98 1.22 28.38
CA LEU A 269 -25.36 1.07 29.79
C LEU A 269 -24.46 1.89 30.73
N LEU A 270 -23.14 1.87 30.51
CA LEU A 270 -22.19 2.59 31.36
C LEU A 270 -22.21 4.11 31.14
N SER A 271 -22.52 4.58 29.93
CA SER A 271 -22.64 6.02 29.65
C SER A 271 -23.76 6.70 30.46
N ARG A 272 -24.75 5.92 30.92
CA ARG A 272 -25.95 6.39 31.62
C ARG A 272 -25.87 6.30 33.15
N GLY A 273 -24.73 5.85 33.70
CA GLY A 273 -24.49 5.84 35.15
C GLY A 273 -25.51 5.04 35.98
N GLY A 274 -26.18 4.04 35.38
CA GLY A 274 -27.13 3.17 36.09
C GLY A 274 -28.62 3.58 36.00
N ASN A 275 -28.94 4.74 35.40
CA ASN A 275 -30.34 5.11 35.14
C ASN A 275 -30.86 4.40 33.87
N ILE A 276 -31.58 3.29 34.08
CA ILE A 276 -32.12 2.46 33.00
C ILE A 276 -33.50 2.99 32.58
N ASP A 277 -33.51 3.97 31.69
CA ASP A 277 -34.73 4.43 31.04
C ASP A 277 -35.15 3.49 29.90
N ALA A 278 -36.44 3.51 29.52
CA ALA A 278 -36.94 2.78 28.36
C ALA A 278 -36.18 3.11 27.05
N TYR A 279 -35.66 4.34 26.90
CA TYR A 279 -34.81 4.72 25.78
C TYR A 279 -33.43 4.04 25.84
N ALA A 280 -32.82 3.95 27.02
CA ALA A 280 -31.51 3.32 27.21
C ALA A 280 -31.56 1.83 26.86
N VAL A 281 -32.65 1.13 27.24
CA VAL A 281 -32.87 -0.28 26.88
C VAL A 281 -32.99 -0.45 25.36
N ARG A 282 -33.75 0.42 24.68
CA ARG A 282 -33.88 0.39 23.22
C ARG A 282 -32.55 0.66 22.51
N LEU A 283 -31.78 1.63 23.00
CA LEU A 283 -30.47 1.97 22.45
C LEU A 283 -29.45 0.84 22.64
N ALA A 284 -29.44 0.20 23.82
CA ALA A 284 -28.61 -0.96 24.10
C ALA A 284 -29.00 -2.16 23.21
N ALA A 285 -30.31 -2.40 23.01
CA ALA A 285 -30.77 -3.43 22.09
C ALA A 285 -30.36 -3.15 20.63
N ALA A 286 -30.43 -1.89 20.19
CA ALA A 286 -29.99 -1.50 18.86
C ALA A 286 -28.47 -1.62 18.68
N SER A 287 -27.68 -1.32 19.71
CA SER A 287 -26.22 -1.43 19.66
C SER A 287 -25.71 -2.88 19.65
N LEU A 288 -26.46 -3.83 20.24
CA LEU A 288 -26.23 -5.27 20.00
C LEU A 288 -26.31 -5.61 18.51
N GLY A 289 -27.27 -5.01 17.79
CA GLY A 289 -27.41 -5.12 16.34
C GLY A 289 -26.19 -4.60 15.58
N SER A 290 -25.63 -3.46 15.99
CA SER A 290 -24.38 -2.93 15.42
C SER A 290 -23.19 -3.87 15.62
N GLY A 291 -23.07 -4.49 16.80
CA GLY A 291 -22.04 -5.49 17.08
C GLY A 291 -22.21 -6.78 16.26
N ALA A 292 -23.45 -7.24 16.09
CA ALA A 292 -23.77 -8.37 15.22
C ALA A 292 -23.45 -8.06 13.74
N ALA A 293 -23.74 -6.84 13.28
CA ALA A 293 -23.37 -6.39 11.93
C ALA A 293 -21.85 -6.43 11.71
N ALA A 294 -21.04 -6.08 12.72
CA ALA A 294 -19.58 -6.20 12.65
C ALA A 294 -19.09 -7.65 12.60
N ALA A 295 -19.82 -8.59 13.23
CA ALA A 295 -19.51 -10.01 13.17
C ALA A 295 -19.75 -10.61 11.76
N LEU A 296 -20.74 -10.10 11.02
CA LEU A 296 -21.05 -10.50 9.64
C LEU A 296 -19.95 -10.12 8.64
N ILE A 297 -19.04 -9.20 8.98
CA ILE A 297 -17.96 -8.79 8.09
C ILE A 297 -17.03 -10.00 7.83
N PRO A 298 -16.77 -10.38 6.57
CA PRO A 298 -15.94 -11.55 6.26
C PRO A 298 -14.51 -11.41 6.78
N ALA A 299 -14.00 -12.45 7.45
CA ALA A 299 -12.65 -12.46 8.02
C ALA A 299 -11.54 -12.23 6.97
N ARG A 300 -11.79 -12.60 5.70
CA ARG A 300 -10.88 -12.35 4.56
C ARG A 300 -10.58 -10.86 4.35
N PHE A 301 -11.59 -10.00 4.49
CA PHE A 301 -11.47 -8.56 4.30
C PHE A 301 -10.64 -7.95 5.42
N LEU A 302 -10.96 -8.36 6.66
CA LEU A 302 -10.28 -7.88 7.85
C LEU A 302 -8.79 -8.28 7.87
N ARG A 303 -8.46 -9.50 7.44
CA ARG A 303 -7.05 -9.94 7.35
C ARG A 303 -6.21 -9.09 6.40
N HIS A 304 -6.79 -8.60 5.29
CA HIS A 304 -6.08 -7.73 4.35
C HIS A 304 -5.88 -6.33 4.93
N LEU A 305 -6.94 -5.70 5.46
CA LEU A 305 -6.84 -4.39 6.12
C LEU A 305 -5.85 -4.43 7.30
N ALA A 306 -5.88 -5.50 8.07
CA ALA A 306 -4.97 -5.67 9.20
C ALA A 306 -3.50 -5.79 8.78
N ARG A 307 -3.16 -6.04 7.52
CA ARG A 307 -1.76 -6.04 7.05
C ARG A 307 -1.24 -4.63 6.75
N ILE A 308 -2.13 -3.65 6.57
CA ILE A 308 -1.79 -2.30 6.09
C ILE A 308 -1.91 -1.28 7.22
N ILE A 309 -2.93 -1.44 8.08
CA ILE A 309 -3.19 -0.49 9.16
C ILE A 309 -2.12 -0.65 10.25
N PRO A 310 -1.40 0.43 10.62
CA PRO A 310 -0.41 0.37 11.69
C PRO A 310 -1.07 0.07 13.05
N GLY A 311 -0.36 -0.68 13.90
CA GLY A 311 -0.83 -1.06 15.23
C GLY A 311 -1.51 -2.44 15.32
N THR A 312 -1.87 -3.05 14.19
CA THR A 312 -2.41 -4.41 14.15
C THR A 312 -1.31 -5.46 14.39
N PRO A 313 -1.66 -6.67 14.85
CA PRO A 313 -0.68 -7.75 15.02
C PRO A 313 -0.06 -8.19 13.69
N LEU A 314 -0.84 -8.22 12.61
CA LEU A 314 -0.36 -8.63 11.28
C LEU A 314 0.62 -7.62 10.67
N PHE A 315 0.37 -6.31 10.83
CA PHE A 315 1.32 -5.27 10.41
C PHE A 315 2.63 -5.36 11.20
N ARG A 316 2.57 -5.54 12.52
CA ARG A 316 3.76 -5.70 13.37
C ARG A 316 4.59 -6.94 12.99
N MET A 317 3.94 -8.07 12.69
CA MET A 317 4.64 -9.27 12.22
C MET A 317 5.29 -9.07 10.85
N ARG A 318 4.64 -8.35 9.93
CA ARG A 318 5.21 -7.97 8.63
C ARG A 318 6.45 -7.11 8.84
N GLN A 319 6.35 -6.06 9.66
CA GLN A 319 7.45 -5.14 9.93
C GLN A 319 8.62 -5.84 10.63
N ALA A 320 8.36 -6.67 11.64
CA ALA A 320 9.39 -7.42 12.34
C ALA A 320 10.11 -8.42 11.41
N SER A 321 9.36 -9.10 10.54
CA SER A 321 9.96 -10.00 9.54
C SER A 321 10.78 -9.24 8.50
N TYR A 322 10.34 -8.03 8.13
CA TYR A 322 11.07 -7.16 7.23
C TYR A 322 12.38 -6.68 7.86
N THR A 323 12.34 -6.18 9.11
CA THR A 323 13.54 -5.73 9.82
C THR A 323 14.55 -6.85 10.03
N GLU A 324 14.08 -8.06 10.36
CA GLU A 324 14.97 -9.22 10.53
C GLU A 324 15.66 -9.59 9.22
N ARG A 325 14.94 -9.57 8.09
CA ARG A 325 15.54 -9.85 6.77
C ARG A 325 16.49 -8.77 6.32
N VAL A 326 16.15 -7.50 6.56
CA VAL A 326 17.07 -6.39 6.29
C VAL A 326 18.37 -6.62 7.07
N ARG A 327 18.28 -7.03 8.34
CA ARG A 327 19.45 -7.37 9.16
C ARG A 327 20.21 -8.58 8.60
N GLU A 328 19.53 -9.64 8.19
CA GLU A 328 20.15 -10.84 7.58
C GLU A 328 20.92 -10.47 6.30
N ILE A 329 20.30 -9.71 5.39
CA ILE A 329 20.94 -9.27 4.14
C ILE A 329 22.10 -8.31 4.41
N ILE A 330 21.97 -7.39 5.38
CA ILE A 330 23.07 -6.50 5.78
C ILE A 330 24.24 -7.32 6.33
N ASN A 331 23.98 -8.33 7.16
CA ASN A 331 25.02 -9.20 7.69
C ASN A 331 25.71 -10.01 6.57
N GLU A 332 24.94 -10.57 5.63
CA GLU A 332 25.47 -11.30 4.47
C GLU A 332 26.36 -10.39 3.62
N ARG A 333 25.88 -9.20 3.24
CA ARG A 333 26.68 -8.22 2.49
C ARG A 333 27.90 -7.72 3.26
N MET A 334 27.78 -7.54 4.58
CA MET A 334 28.90 -7.16 5.43
C MET A 334 29.98 -8.25 5.41
N SER A 335 29.60 -9.52 5.46
CA SER A 335 30.55 -10.63 5.33
C SER A 335 31.23 -10.62 3.95
N ASP A 336 30.48 -10.42 2.86
CA ASP A 336 31.06 -10.36 1.51
C ASP A 336 32.08 -9.21 1.37
N GLN A 337 31.82 -8.06 1.99
CA GLN A 337 32.74 -6.92 1.98
C GLN A 337 34.00 -7.15 2.83
N LEU A 338 33.89 -7.88 3.95
CA LEU A 338 35.05 -8.25 4.76
C LEU A 338 36.02 -9.13 3.96
N VAL A 339 35.50 -10.04 3.12
CA VAL A 339 36.33 -10.88 2.23
C VAL A 339 37.13 -10.03 1.25
N VAL A 340 36.55 -8.96 0.68
CA VAL A 340 37.27 -8.02 -0.18
C VAL A 340 38.41 -7.34 0.58
N LEU A 341 38.17 -6.92 1.82
CA LEU A 341 39.19 -6.29 2.67
C LEU A 341 40.31 -7.25 3.05
N GLU A 342 39.99 -8.51 3.32
CA GLU A 342 40.98 -9.56 3.60
C GLU A 342 41.84 -9.85 2.36
N GLU A 343 41.25 -9.98 1.17
CA GLU A 343 42.01 -10.16 -0.08
C GLU A 343 42.87 -8.94 -0.41
N LEU A 344 42.40 -7.72 -0.14
CA LEU A 344 43.21 -6.49 -0.25
C LEU A 344 44.38 -6.49 0.76
N ALA A 345 44.13 -6.87 2.01
CA ALA A 345 45.17 -6.94 3.03
C ALA A 345 46.26 -7.96 2.65
N HIS A 346 45.86 -9.13 2.14
CA HIS A 346 46.81 -10.13 1.63
C HIS A 346 47.57 -9.65 0.39
N ALA A 347 46.96 -8.85 -0.47
CA ALA A 347 47.67 -8.23 -1.60
C ALA A 347 48.79 -7.27 -1.12
N LEU A 348 48.59 -6.62 0.02
CA LEU A 348 49.52 -5.63 0.59
C LEU A 348 50.67 -6.25 1.38
N GLU A 349 50.51 -7.43 1.98
CA GLU A 349 51.56 -8.13 2.76
C GLU A 349 52.84 -8.45 1.96
N GLY A 350 52.80 -8.35 0.62
CA GLY A 350 53.94 -8.59 -0.28
C GLY A 350 54.63 -7.36 -0.87
N CYS A 351 54.23 -6.13 -0.51
CA CYS A 351 54.74 -4.90 -1.13
C CYS A 351 55.83 -4.20 -0.29
N ASP A 352 56.88 -3.69 -0.95
CA ASP A 352 57.99 -2.97 -0.31
C ASP A 352 57.55 -1.66 0.37
N GLU A 353 58.10 -1.36 1.56
CA GLU A 353 57.72 -0.26 2.47
C GLU A 353 57.68 1.15 1.84
N ASN A 354 58.41 1.38 0.74
CA ASN A 354 58.53 2.70 0.11
C ASN A 354 57.38 3.05 -0.86
N LEU A 355 56.53 2.08 -1.26
CA LEU A 355 55.38 2.33 -2.16
C LEU A 355 54.03 2.46 -1.43
N VAL A 356 54.04 2.26 -0.10
CA VAL A 356 52.85 2.09 0.73
C VAL A 356 51.99 3.36 0.78
N VAL A 357 52.58 4.55 0.77
CA VAL A 357 51.84 5.83 0.93
C VAL A 357 51.01 6.19 -0.32
N ALA A 358 51.54 5.96 -1.53
CA ALA A 358 50.80 6.23 -2.77
C ALA A 358 49.68 5.20 -3.00
N GLN A 359 49.93 3.93 -2.66
CA GLN A 359 48.93 2.87 -2.76
C GLN A 359 47.84 2.98 -1.68
N LEU A 360 48.15 3.48 -0.48
CA LEU A 360 47.15 3.74 0.57
C LEU A 360 46.15 4.85 0.18
N ASN A 361 46.57 5.87 -0.58
CA ASN A 361 45.64 6.89 -1.08
C ASN A 361 44.70 6.34 -2.15
N GLY A 362 45.21 5.52 -3.09
CA GLY A 362 44.37 4.80 -4.04
C GLY A 362 43.40 3.84 -3.35
N LEU A 363 43.86 3.16 -2.29
CA LEU A 363 43.05 2.30 -1.45
C LEU A 363 41.98 3.09 -0.68
N ALA A 364 42.30 4.29 -0.18
CA ALA A 364 41.35 5.15 0.51
C ALA A 364 40.26 5.66 -0.44
N ASP A 365 40.58 5.91 -1.71
CA ASP A 365 39.59 6.29 -2.72
C ASP A 365 38.72 5.10 -3.16
N VAL A 366 39.28 3.89 -3.24
CA VAL A 366 38.49 2.66 -3.38
C VAL A 366 37.56 2.51 -2.17
N LEU A 367 38.07 2.60 -0.94
CA LEU A 367 37.28 2.53 0.30
C LEU A 367 36.18 3.63 0.38
N ARG A 368 36.44 4.83 -0.14
CA ARG A 368 35.43 5.89 -0.26
C ARG A 368 34.35 5.52 -1.27
N THR A 369 34.72 4.96 -2.41
CA THR A 369 33.78 4.46 -3.42
C THR A 369 32.95 3.31 -2.84
N MET A 370 33.58 2.40 -2.10
CA MET A 370 32.93 1.36 -1.30
C MET A 370 31.90 1.99 -0.36
N SER A 371 32.29 2.97 0.48
CA SER A 371 31.41 3.69 1.42
C SER A 371 30.22 4.41 0.76
N GLN A 372 30.30 4.76 -0.51
CA GLN A 372 29.21 5.39 -1.24
C GLN A 372 28.27 4.33 -1.85
N GLU A 373 28.79 3.19 -2.30
CA GLU A 373 28.00 2.01 -2.70
C GLU A 373 27.44 1.22 -1.50
N PHE A 374 27.88 1.50 -0.27
CA PHE A 374 27.31 1.00 0.98
C PHE A 374 25.84 1.38 1.18
N ALA A 375 25.27 2.27 0.35
CA ALA A 375 23.84 2.49 0.32
C ALA A 375 23.15 1.21 -0.20
N PRO A 376 22.42 0.48 0.65
CA PRO A 376 21.79 -0.77 0.23
C PRO A 376 20.80 -0.45 -0.90
N GLY A 377 21.19 -0.78 -2.13
CA GLY A 377 20.30 -0.84 -3.29
C GLY A 377 19.31 -2.01 -3.19
N ILE A 378 18.87 -2.35 -1.98
CA ILE A 378 17.85 -3.37 -1.75
C ILE A 378 16.50 -2.70 -2.00
N SER A 379 16.10 -2.67 -3.27
CA SER A 379 14.75 -2.32 -3.66
C SER A 379 13.83 -3.50 -3.33
N PHE A 380 13.29 -3.50 -2.11
CA PHE A 380 12.19 -4.39 -1.77
C PHE A 380 10.97 -4.01 -2.58
N THR A 381 10.49 -4.94 -3.40
CA THR A 381 9.23 -4.76 -4.11
C THR A 381 8.07 -5.29 -3.26
N GLY A 382 7.58 -4.45 -2.35
CA GLY A 382 6.37 -4.74 -1.56
C GLY A 382 5.16 -5.11 -2.45
N ARG A 383 5.08 -4.54 -3.66
CA ARG A 383 4.05 -4.86 -4.65
C ARG A 383 4.02 -6.35 -5.00
N LEU A 384 5.17 -6.97 -5.29
CA LEU A 384 5.23 -8.38 -5.70
C LEU A 384 4.86 -9.31 -4.53
N GLU A 385 5.29 -8.97 -3.31
CA GLU A 385 4.91 -9.69 -2.10
C GLU A 385 3.38 -9.70 -1.92
N ASP A 386 2.75 -8.53 -2.05
CA ASP A 386 1.31 -8.40 -1.88
C ASP A 386 0.53 -9.14 -3.01
N GLN A 387 1.08 -9.26 -4.24
CA GLN A 387 0.46 -10.03 -5.33
C GLN A 387 0.39 -11.52 -4.97
N ILE A 388 1.46 -12.04 -4.39
CA ILE A 388 1.52 -13.44 -3.96
C ILE A 388 0.56 -13.68 -2.78
N LEU A 389 0.52 -12.77 -1.80
CA LEU A 389 -0.38 -12.90 -0.66
C LEU A 389 -1.86 -12.92 -1.06
N ARG A 390 -2.22 -12.26 -2.16
CA ARG A 390 -3.59 -12.26 -2.70
C ARG A 390 -3.95 -13.45 -3.55
N ALA A 391 -3.01 -13.94 -4.35
CA ALA A 391 -3.24 -15.14 -5.14
C ALA A 391 -3.54 -16.35 -4.24
N PHE A 392 -3.06 -16.31 -2.99
CA PHE A 392 -3.19 -17.40 -2.01
C PHE A 392 -3.75 -16.93 -0.66
N PRO A 393 -5.03 -16.51 -0.59
CA PRO A 393 -5.64 -15.95 0.63
C PRO A 393 -5.90 -17.00 1.73
N GLU A 394 -5.96 -18.27 1.34
CA GLU A 394 -6.17 -19.41 2.25
C GLU A 394 -4.87 -19.82 2.96
N VAL A 395 -3.71 -19.36 2.48
CA VAL A 395 -2.42 -19.72 3.06
C VAL A 395 -1.99 -18.69 4.10
N GLU A 396 -1.73 -19.16 5.32
CA GLU A 396 -1.17 -18.34 6.39
C GLU A 396 0.35 -18.22 6.23
N PHE A 397 0.79 -17.17 5.55
CA PHE A 397 2.21 -16.82 5.49
C PHE A 397 2.68 -16.28 6.85
N ARG A 398 3.79 -16.82 7.36
CA ARG A 398 4.56 -16.23 8.45
C ARG A 398 5.29 -14.99 7.96
N SER A 399 5.92 -15.10 6.79
CA SER A 399 6.61 -13.99 6.15
C SER A 399 6.85 -14.31 4.67
N ILE A 400 6.77 -13.30 3.82
CA ILE A 400 7.16 -13.38 2.41
C ILE A 400 8.05 -12.19 2.11
N THR A 401 9.11 -12.37 1.33
CA THR A 401 9.92 -11.26 0.87
C THR A 401 10.33 -11.44 -0.57
N ALA A 402 10.29 -10.35 -1.32
CA ALA A 402 10.80 -10.26 -2.68
C ALA A 402 11.96 -9.25 -2.72
N ILE A 403 13.14 -9.72 -3.11
CA ILE A 403 14.35 -8.93 -3.26
C ILE A 403 14.62 -8.78 -4.75
N GLN A 404 14.90 -7.57 -5.21
CA GLN A 404 15.34 -7.37 -6.59
C GLN A 404 16.80 -7.82 -6.74
N THR A 405 17.06 -8.63 -7.75
CA THR A 405 18.36 -9.16 -8.14
C THR A 405 18.65 -8.74 -9.59
N PHE A 406 19.88 -8.91 -10.06
CA PHE A 406 20.29 -8.61 -11.45
C PHE A 406 19.42 -9.30 -12.52
N ASP A 407 18.88 -10.49 -12.24
CA ASP A 407 18.12 -11.30 -13.21
C ASP A 407 16.59 -11.22 -13.03
N GLY A 408 16.10 -10.48 -12.03
CA GLY A 408 14.68 -10.42 -11.68
C GLY A 408 14.45 -10.33 -10.17
N TYR A 409 13.53 -11.14 -9.64
CA TYR A 409 13.20 -11.14 -8.22
C TYR A 409 13.58 -12.47 -7.57
N GLU A 410 14.23 -12.41 -6.41
CA GLU A 410 14.36 -13.57 -5.55
C GLU A 410 13.31 -13.51 -4.43
N ILE A 411 12.52 -14.58 -4.31
CA ILE A 411 11.35 -14.62 -3.46
C ILE A 411 11.52 -15.71 -2.41
N THR A 412 11.49 -15.30 -1.15
CA THR A 412 11.62 -16.19 0.00
C THR A 412 10.34 -16.14 0.83
N GLY A 413 9.68 -17.28 0.99
CA GLY A 413 8.43 -17.38 1.73
C GLY A 413 8.46 -18.45 2.82
N TYR A 414 7.81 -18.15 3.95
CA TYR A 414 7.58 -19.08 5.05
C TYR A 414 6.09 -19.13 5.36
N CYS A 415 5.52 -20.33 5.38
CA CYS A 415 4.15 -20.60 5.78
C CYS A 415 4.12 -21.08 7.23
N ARG A 416 3.09 -20.67 7.99
CA ARG A 416 2.87 -21.08 9.39
C ARG A 416 2.47 -22.54 9.52
N ARG A 417 1.77 -23.06 8.51
CA ARG A 417 1.33 -24.46 8.43
C ARG A 417 2.05 -25.14 7.30
N ARG A 418 2.19 -26.46 7.40
CA ARG A 418 2.71 -27.29 6.33
C ARG A 418 1.77 -27.25 5.13
N CYS A 419 2.34 -27.22 3.93
CA CYS A 419 1.54 -27.30 2.71
C CYS A 419 0.94 -28.71 2.58
N SER A 420 -0.37 -28.81 2.45
CA SER A 420 -1.07 -30.10 2.27
C SER A 420 -0.66 -30.83 1.00
N SER A 421 -0.33 -30.09 -0.07
CA SER A 421 -0.03 -30.64 -1.40
C SER A 421 1.46 -30.89 -1.69
N GLY A 422 2.38 -30.36 -0.87
CA GLY A 422 3.82 -30.38 -1.19
C GLY A 422 4.23 -29.58 -2.44
N ARG A 423 3.28 -28.96 -3.14
CA ARG A 423 3.46 -28.28 -4.45
C ARG A 423 3.19 -26.77 -4.40
N PHE A 424 2.85 -26.23 -3.24
CA PHE A 424 2.57 -24.82 -3.07
C PHE A 424 3.71 -23.91 -3.59
N CYS A 425 4.97 -24.25 -3.28
CA CYS A 425 6.12 -23.51 -3.76
C CYS A 425 6.24 -23.47 -5.30
N SER A 426 5.83 -24.53 -6.01
CA SER A 426 5.77 -24.53 -7.48
C SER A 426 4.62 -23.68 -8.02
N GLU A 427 3.49 -23.58 -7.31
CA GLU A 427 2.40 -22.67 -7.69
C GLU A 427 2.82 -21.21 -7.57
N VAL A 428 3.54 -20.87 -6.50
CA VAL A 428 4.15 -19.54 -6.33
C VAL A 428 5.12 -19.25 -7.48
N ALA A 429 5.99 -20.19 -7.85
CA ALA A 429 6.90 -20.03 -8.99
C ALA A 429 6.14 -19.83 -10.33
N GLY A 430 5.05 -20.56 -10.54
CA GLY A 430 4.20 -20.39 -11.72
C GLY A 430 3.51 -19.02 -11.76
N LEU A 431 3.07 -18.50 -10.61
CA LEU A 431 2.53 -17.14 -10.51
C LEU A 431 3.58 -16.09 -10.87
N CYS A 432 4.78 -16.19 -10.31
CA CYS A 432 5.88 -15.25 -10.57
C CYS A 432 6.28 -15.26 -12.05
N THR A 433 6.24 -16.44 -12.69
CA THR A 433 6.49 -16.57 -14.14
C THR A 433 5.48 -15.79 -14.97
N ARG A 434 4.19 -15.83 -14.59
CA ARG A 434 3.14 -15.06 -15.28
C ARG A 434 3.27 -13.56 -15.06
N LEU A 435 3.70 -13.14 -13.87
CA LEU A 435 3.78 -11.73 -13.50
C LEU A 435 4.97 -11.02 -14.15
N ASN A 436 6.12 -11.69 -14.23
CA ASN A 436 7.37 -11.05 -14.67
C ASN A 436 7.83 -11.47 -16.08
N GLY A 437 7.08 -12.35 -16.77
CA GLY A 437 7.38 -12.83 -18.13
C GLY A 437 8.61 -13.74 -18.26
N SER A 438 9.48 -13.80 -17.24
CA SER A 438 10.64 -14.69 -17.13
C SER A 438 10.26 -15.99 -16.41
N LYS A 439 10.92 -17.12 -16.70
CA LYS A 439 10.59 -18.42 -16.08
C LYS A 439 11.16 -18.49 -14.66
N TYR A 440 10.33 -18.81 -13.66
CA TYR A 440 10.76 -18.95 -12.26
C TYR A 440 10.72 -20.43 -11.82
N THR A 441 11.68 -20.84 -11.00
CA THR A 441 11.77 -22.19 -10.44
C THR A 441 12.05 -22.17 -8.95
N VAL A 442 11.66 -23.24 -8.25
CA VAL A 442 11.94 -23.41 -6.83
C VAL A 442 13.40 -23.82 -6.66
N ILE A 443 14.19 -23.00 -5.97
CA ILE A 443 15.61 -23.27 -5.68
C ILE A 443 15.74 -24.23 -4.51
N SER A 444 15.05 -23.91 -3.42
CA SER A 444 15.16 -24.66 -2.17
C SER A 444 13.80 -24.79 -1.50
N ARG A 445 13.62 -25.94 -0.85
CA ARG A 445 12.45 -26.27 -0.05
C ARG A 445 12.92 -26.62 1.36
N ARG A 446 12.48 -25.85 2.34
CA ARG A 446 12.68 -26.10 3.77
C ARG A 446 11.38 -26.58 4.37
N CYS A 447 11.05 -27.85 4.11
CA CYS A 447 9.87 -28.53 4.67
C CYS A 447 10.33 -29.58 5.68
N THR A 448 10.77 -29.16 6.86
CA THR A 448 11.25 -30.06 7.91
C THR A 448 10.08 -30.80 8.58
N SER A 449 10.23 -32.10 8.84
CA SER A 449 9.16 -32.89 9.47
C SER A 449 8.96 -32.62 10.96
N LYS A 450 9.91 -31.95 11.61
CA LYS A 450 9.89 -31.63 13.05
C LYS A 450 9.28 -30.28 13.37
N GLN A 451 9.10 -29.39 12.39
CA GLN A 451 8.48 -28.08 12.58
C GLN A 451 7.27 -27.97 11.65
N ASP A 452 6.16 -27.45 12.16
CA ASP A 452 4.90 -27.32 11.41
C ASP A 452 4.92 -26.21 10.35
N CYS A 453 6.11 -25.81 9.90
CA CYS A 453 6.34 -24.71 8.97
C CYS A 453 6.86 -25.20 7.61
N CYS A 454 6.56 -24.44 6.56
CA CYS A 454 7.02 -24.72 5.20
C CYS A 454 7.73 -23.49 4.65
N GLY A 455 9.03 -23.60 4.38
CA GLY A 455 9.85 -22.56 3.76
C GLY A 455 10.17 -22.86 2.30
N PHE A 456 10.24 -21.84 1.46
CA PHE A 456 10.63 -21.97 0.06
C PHE A 456 11.43 -20.76 -0.44
N LYS A 457 12.33 -21.00 -1.41
CA LYS A 457 13.05 -19.96 -2.18
C LYS A 457 12.75 -20.16 -3.66
N VAL A 458 12.34 -19.10 -4.34
CA VAL A 458 12.00 -19.09 -5.78
C VAL A 458 12.81 -17.98 -6.45
N ALA A 459 13.40 -18.27 -7.61
CA ALA A 459 14.13 -17.29 -8.40
C ALA A 459 14.00 -17.56 -9.91
N PRO A 460 14.48 -16.64 -10.76
CA PRO A 460 14.55 -16.84 -12.20
C PRO A 460 15.35 -18.10 -12.55
N SER A 461 14.88 -18.82 -13.55
CA SER A 461 15.49 -20.02 -14.11
C SER A 461 16.24 -19.66 -15.39
N PRO A 462 17.54 -19.94 -15.49
CA PRO A 462 18.31 -19.67 -16.71
C PRO A 462 17.76 -20.46 -17.90
N ARG A 463 17.73 -19.83 -19.08
CA ARG A 463 17.30 -20.48 -20.33
C ARG A 463 18.36 -21.42 -20.92
N TYR A 464 19.63 -21.14 -20.67
CA TYR A 464 20.75 -21.85 -21.26
C TYR A 464 21.65 -22.40 -20.16
N ARG A 465 22.24 -23.57 -20.40
CA ARG A 465 23.28 -24.14 -19.55
C ARG A 465 24.63 -23.87 -20.22
N LEU A 466 25.47 -23.06 -19.58
CA LEU A 466 26.82 -22.79 -20.05
C LEU A 466 27.77 -23.90 -19.55
N LEU A 467 28.61 -24.42 -20.44
CA LEU A 467 29.74 -25.28 -20.08
C LEU A 467 31.01 -24.53 -20.47
N VAL A 468 31.87 -24.27 -19.49
CA VAL A 468 33.13 -23.56 -19.69
C VAL A 468 34.27 -24.51 -19.34
N GLN A 469 35.30 -24.53 -20.18
CA GLN A 469 36.53 -25.28 -19.98
C GLN A 469 37.70 -24.34 -20.27
N SER A 470 38.74 -24.40 -19.45
CA SER A 470 39.96 -23.63 -19.64
C SER A 470 41.14 -24.56 -19.92
N ALA A 471 42.05 -24.11 -20.75
CA ALA A 471 43.33 -24.76 -21.02
C ALA A 471 44.44 -23.75 -20.77
N HIS A 472 45.51 -24.18 -20.10
CA HIS A 472 46.65 -23.32 -19.76
C HIS A 472 47.93 -23.91 -20.32
N VAL A 473 48.78 -23.05 -20.90
CA VAL A 473 50.10 -23.41 -21.42
C VAL A 473 51.10 -22.36 -20.91
N ALA A 474 52.21 -22.81 -20.33
CA ALA A 474 53.27 -21.93 -19.84
C ALA A 474 54.42 -21.84 -20.86
N ARG A 475 55.01 -20.64 -21.02
CA ARG A 475 56.24 -20.44 -21.82
C ARG A 475 57.49 -21.00 -21.11
N GLY A 476 57.45 -21.15 -19.79
CA GLY A 476 58.51 -21.72 -18.94
C GLY A 476 57.94 -22.73 -17.93
N ALA A 477 58.48 -22.77 -16.71
CA ALA A 477 57.99 -23.69 -15.66
C ALA A 477 56.62 -23.29 -15.08
N ILE A 478 56.33 -21.98 -14.99
CA ILE A 478 55.06 -21.44 -14.46
C ILE A 478 54.61 -20.29 -15.36
N SER A 479 53.32 -20.29 -15.74
CA SER A 479 52.72 -19.21 -16.51
C SER A 479 52.39 -18.00 -15.62
N GLY A 480 52.65 -16.80 -16.14
CA GLY A 480 52.16 -15.55 -15.55
C GLY A 480 50.66 -15.36 -15.73
N ASP A 481 50.05 -16.00 -16.72
CA ASP A 481 48.63 -15.86 -17.04
C ASP A 481 47.75 -16.64 -16.07
N ASN A 482 46.67 -16.01 -15.60
CA ASN A 482 45.64 -16.66 -14.83
C ASN A 482 44.26 -16.44 -15.45
N GLY A 483 43.35 -17.37 -15.16
CA GLY A 483 41.97 -17.31 -15.60
C GLY A 483 41.04 -17.76 -14.49
N MET A 484 39.82 -17.22 -14.49
CA MET A 484 38.80 -17.62 -13.53
C MET A 484 37.42 -17.58 -14.17
N VAL A 485 36.60 -18.53 -13.75
CA VAL A 485 35.20 -18.64 -14.15
C VAL A 485 34.37 -18.80 -12.89
N PHE A 486 33.37 -17.94 -12.70
CA PHE A 486 32.44 -18.04 -11.57
C PHE A 486 31.04 -17.54 -11.95
N GLU A 487 30.04 -17.95 -11.18
CA GLU A 487 28.64 -17.55 -11.38
C GLU A 487 28.39 -16.20 -10.68
N LEU A 488 27.98 -15.18 -11.44
CA LEU A 488 27.58 -13.86 -10.91
C LEU A 488 26.18 -13.92 -10.28
N SER A 489 25.29 -14.62 -10.98
CA SER A 489 23.90 -14.82 -10.60
C SER A 489 23.36 -16.01 -11.37
N LYS A 490 22.16 -16.49 -11.02
CA LYS A 490 21.58 -17.69 -11.64
C LYS A 490 21.47 -17.64 -13.16
N GLY A 491 21.48 -16.46 -13.76
CA GLY A 491 21.48 -16.25 -15.21
C GLY A 491 22.79 -15.71 -15.81
N LYS A 492 23.82 -15.40 -15.01
CA LYS A 492 25.05 -14.74 -15.50
C LYS A 492 26.32 -15.45 -15.00
N MET A 493 27.27 -15.64 -15.91
CA MET A 493 28.59 -16.23 -15.64
C MET A 493 29.66 -15.20 -15.97
N ALA A 494 30.65 -15.07 -15.08
CA ALA A 494 31.85 -14.28 -15.30
C ALA A 494 32.97 -15.19 -15.84
N VAL A 495 33.69 -14.70 -16.84
CA VAL A 495 34.93 -15.31 -17.34
C VAL A 495 35.97 -14.19 -17.35
N ILE A 496 37.03 -14.37 -16.59
CA ILE A 496 38.10 -13.39 -16.41
C ILE A 496 39.41 -14.02 -16.83
N LEU A 497 40.24 -13.25 -17.55
CA LEU A 497 41.59 -13.61 -17.95
C LEU A 497 42.50 -12.44 -17.59
N SER A 498 43.63 -12.73 -16.96
CA SER A 498 44.67 -11.75 -16.65
C SER A 498 46.00 -12.22 -17.21
N ASP A 499 46.63 -11.37 -18.02
CA ASP A 499 47.97 -11.57 -18.56
C ASP A 499 48.98 -11.00 -17.55
N GLY A 500 49.79 -11.89 -16.97
CA GLY A 500 50.81 -11.50 -16.01
C GLY A 500 52.07 -11.08 -16.75
N MET A 501 52.49 -9.81 -16.63
CA MET A 501 53.72 -9.32 -17.26
C MET A 501 54.97 -10.03 -16.70
N GLY A 502 55.41 -11.13 -17.34
CA GLY A 502 56.64 -11.83 -17.01
C GLY A 502 56.51 -13.36 -17.01
N VAL A 503 57.55 -14.03 -16.52
CA VAL A 503 57.61 -15.50 -16.42
C VAL A 503 58.04 -15.90 -15.01
N GLY A 504 57.40 -16.91 -14.42
CA GLY A 504 57.73 -17.41 -13.09
C GLY A 504 56.75 -16.99 -11.99
N MET A 505 57.14 -17.25 -10.73
CA MET A 505 56.22 -17.25 -9.59
C MET A 505 55.67 -15.87 -9.20
N ARG A 506 56.44 -14.80 -9.40
CA ARG A 506 56.00 -13.44 -9.13
C ARG A 506 54.84 -13.02 -10.04
N ALA A 507 55.03 -13.13 -11.35
CA ALA A 507 53.99 -12.80 -12.34
C ALA A 507 52.71 -13.63 -12.14
N HIS A 508 52.85 -14.91 -11.79
CA HIS A 508 51.73 -15.77 -11.45
C HIS A 508 50.97 -15.30 -10.20
N ASN A 509 51.69 -14.90 -9.14
CA ASN A 509 51.06 -14.43 -7.90
C ASN A 509 50.35 -13.10 -8.09
N GLU A 510 50.97 -12.14 -8.80
CA GLU A 510 50.38 -10.84 -9.10
C GLU A 510 49.08 -10.97 -9.89
N SER A 511 49.09 -11.74 -10.99
CA SER A 511 47.88 -11.96 -11.79
C SER A 511 46.80 -12.74 -11.02
N ARG A 512 47.19 -13.68 -10.14
CA ARG A 512 46.25 -14.44 -9.31
C ARG A 512 45.54 -13.55 -8.30
N VAL A 513 46.29 -12.67 -7.63
CA VAL A 513 45.74 -11.72 -6.65
C VAL A 513 44.78 -10.74 -7.34
N ALA A 514 45.16 -10.21 -8.50
CA ALA A 514 44.29 -9.31 -9.27
C ALA A 514 42.94 -9.95 -9.64
N ILE A 515 42.94 -11.19 -10.16
CA ILE A 515 41.69 -11.88 -10.52
C ILE A 515 40.85 -12.20 -9.28
N ARG A 516 41.47 -12.61 -8.17
CA ARG A 516 40.74 -12.87 -6.91
C ARG A 516 40.11 -11.61 -6.35
N LEU A 517 40.82 -10.49 -6.36
CA LEU A 517 40.28 -9.22 -5.91
C LEU A 517 39.08 -8.80 -6.77
N LEU A 518 39.22 -8.90 -8.10
CA LEU A 518 38.13 -8.61 -9.04
C LEU A 518 36.93 -9.53 -8.78
N GLN A 519 37.16 -10.83 -8.56
CA GLN A 519 36.10 -11.77 -8.17
C GLN A 519 35.40 -11.30 -6.90
N SER A 520 36.14 -11.06 -5.82
CA SER A 520 35.60 -10.67 -4.52
C SER A 520 34.78 -9.38 -4.62
N MET A 521 35.28 -8.37 -5.35
CA MET A 521 34.54 -7.13 -5.62
C MET A 521 33.24 -7.41 -6.39
N ILE A 522 33.30 -8.17 -7.49
CA ILE A 522 32.09 -8.49 -8.25
C ILE A 522 31.07 -9.27 -7.41
N THR A 523 31.51 -10.24 -6.59
CA THR A 523 30.62 -11.02 -5.71
C THR A 523 30.03 -10.21 -4.57
N ALA A 524 30.76 -9.21 -4.05
CA ALA A 524 30.25 -8.29 -3.03
C ALA A 524 29.21 -7.30 -3.58
N GLY A 525 28.92 -7.35 -4.89
CA GLY A 525 27.83 -6.62 -5.54
C GLY A 525 28.21 -5.25 -6.09
N TYR A 526 29.51 -5.00 -6.27
CA TYR A 526 30.02 -3.81 -6.94
C TYR A 526 29.61 -3.81 -8.41
N ASN A 527 29.40 -2.61 -8.97
CA ASN A 527 29.18 -2.52 -10.41
C ASN A 527 30.46 -2.98 -11.16
N VAL A 528 30.29 -3.64 -12.31
CA VAL A 528 31.42 -4.19 -13.08
C VAL A 528 32.39 -3.08 -13.50
N GLU A 529 31.86 -1.90 -13.85
CA GLU A 529 32.67 -0.72 -14.19
C GLU A 529 33.43 -0.11 -13.00
N ALA A 530 32.96 -0.34 -11.76
CA ALA A 530 33.62 0.13 -10.56
C ALA A 530 34.65 -0.89 -10.02
N ALA A 531 34.46 -2.17 -10.35
CA ALA A 531 35.38 -3.25 -9.99
C ALA A 531 36.61 -3.33 -10.91
N ILE A 532 36.46 -2.96 -12.19
CA ILE A 532 37.54 -2.85 -13.20
C ILE A 532 38.23 -1.50 -13.03
#